data_AF-G4D6L9-F1
#
_entry.id   AF-G4D6L9-F1
#
_cell.length_a   1.000
_cell.length_b   1.000
_cell.length_c   1.000
_cell.angle_alpha   90.00
_cell.angle_beta   90.00
_cell.angle_gamma   90.00
#
_symmetry.space_group_name_H-M   'P 1'
#
loop_
_entity.id
_entity.type
_entity.pdbx_description
1 polymer ?
#
loop_
_entity_poly.entity_id
_entity_poly.type
_entity_poly.pdbx_seq_one_letter_code
_entity_poly.pdbx_strand_id
1 'polypeptide(L)' 'MKTSITEEIRFRQKVVEYAIKHKNNAKAARRYNTSRQQVQRWLKNMMGA' A
#
# COMPACT_ATOMS: atom_id res chain seq x y z
N MET A 1 -6.20 18.05 17.89
CA MET A 1 -5.85 16.71 17.41
C MET A 1 -4.85 16.87 16.27
N LYS A 2 -3.60 16.45 16.44
CA LYS A 2 -2.65 16.46 15.32
C LYS A 2 -3.12 15.44 14.29
N THR A 3 -3.61 15.89 13.15
CA THR A 3 -3.81 15.10 11.92
C THR A 3 -2.45 14.71 11.32
N SER A 4 -1.58 14.14 12.15
CA SER A 4 -0.30 13.60 11.71
C SER A 4 -0.59 12.27 11.05
N ILE A 5 -0.53 12.23 9.71
CA ILE A 5 -0.54 10.98 8.95
C ILE A 5 0.50 10.06 9.58
N THR A 6 0.04 8.94 10.14
CA THR A 6 0.92 8.00 10.83
C THR A 6 1.93 7.43 9.85
N GLU A 7 3.10 7.03 10.34
CA GLU A 7 4.13 6.39 9.51
C GLU A 7 3.59 5.15 8.79
N GLU A 8 2.64 4.46 9.42
CA GLU A 8 1.93 3.34 8.81
C GLU A 8 1.11 3.73 7.58
N ILE A 9 0.37 4.84 7.62
CA ILE A 9 -0.40 5.31 6.45
C ILE A 9 0.55 5.71 5.32
N ARG A 10 1.67 6.39 5.63
CA ARG A 10 2.70 6.73 4.64
C ARG A 10 3.33 5.49 4.03
N PHE A 11 3.60 4.47 4.85
CA PHE A 11 4.13 3.19 4.38
C PHE A 11 3.15 2.52 3.41
N ARG A 12 1.87 2.39 3.81
CA ARG A 12 0.82 1.80 2.96
C ARG A 12 0.67 2.53 1.64
N GLN A 13 0.70 3.88 1.64
CA GLN A 13 0.67 4.70 0.42
C GLN A 13 1.84 4.36 -0.52
N LYS A 14 3.07 4.31 -0.01
CA LYS A 14 4.25 3.94 -0.81
C LYS A 14 4.13 2.54 -1.42
N VAL A 15 3.61 1.57 -0.66
CA VAL A 15 3.39 0.20 -1.17
C VAL A 15 2.35 0.20 -2.29
N VAL A 16 1.25 0.92 -2.12
CA VAL A 16 0.16 1.04 -3.10
C VAL A 16 0.64 1.74 -4.37
N GLU A 17 1.33 2.88 -4.26
CA GLU A 17 1.91 3.59 -5.40
C GLU A 17 2.88 2.71 -6.20
N TYR A 18 3.72 1.95 -5.51
CA TYR A 18 4.63 1.02 -6.17
C TYR A 18 3.87 -0.12 -6.87
N ALA A 19 2.83 -0.66 -6.24
CA ALA A 19 1.98 -1.69 -6.83
C ALA A 19 1.28 -1.20 -8.11
N ILE A 20 0.76 0.04 -8.11
CA ILE A 20 0.13 0.69 -9.26
C ILE A 20 1.15 0.94 -10.36
N LYS A 21 2.30 1.56 -10.04
CA LYS A 21 3.38 1.86 -10.98
C LYS A 21 3.86 0.63 -11.75
N HIS A 22 3.92 -0.51 -11.07
CA HIS A 22 4.37 -1.77 -11.66
C HIS A 22 3.23 -2.71 -12.07
N LYS A 23 1.97 -2.30 -11.89
CA LYS A 23 0.75 -3.12 -12.10
C LYS A 23 0.88 -4.54 -11.52
N ASN A 24 1.55 -4.67 -10.37
CA ASN A 24 1.90 -5.98 -9.81
C ASN A 24 2.02 -5.96 -8.27
N ASN A 25 1.00 -6.50 -7.61
CA ASN A 25 0.93 -6.57 -6.15
C ASN A 25 1.95 -7.56 -5.56
N ALA A 26 2.31 -8.63 -6.27
CA ALA A 26 3.30 -9.59 -5.79
C ALA A 26 4.71 -8.97 -5.77
N LYS A 27 5.02 -8.12 -6.76
CA LYS A 27 6.28 -7.38 -6.81
C LYS A 27 6.38 -6.36 -5.68
N ALA A 28 5.30 -5.64 -5.40
CA ALA A 28 5.22 -4.73 -4.25
C ALA A 28 5.36 -5.47 -2.92
N ALA A 29 4.64 -6.59 -2.76
CA ALA A 29 4.70 -7.45 -1.59
C ALA A 29 6.13 -7.91 -1.25
N ARG A 30 6.87 -8.42 -2.26
CA ARG A 30 8.27 -8.82 -2.10
C ARG A 30 9.19 -7.65 -1.73
N ARG A 31 8.99 -6.48 -2.34
CA ARG A 31 9.83 -5.29 -2.08
C ARG A 31 9.67 -4.75 -0.66
N TYR A 32 8.45 -4.75 -0.15
CA TYR A 32 8.11 -4.15 1.14
C TYR A 32 7.89 -5.17 2.26
N ASN A 33 8.32 -6.41 2.05
CA ASN A 33 8.17 -7.52 2.98
C ASN A 33 6.76 -7.64 3.59
N THR A 34 5.74 -7.58 2.73
CA THR A 34 4.32 -7.67 3.10
C THR A 34 3.63 -8.73 2.25
N SER A 35 2.39 -9.09 2.58
CA SER A 35 1.63 -10.06 1.79
C SER A 35 0.92 -9.41 0.61
N ARG A 36 0.79 -10.13 -0.51
CA ARG A 36 0.01 -9.69 -1.69
C ARG A 36 -1.44 -9.35 -1.31
N GLN A 37 -2.01 -10.09 -0.37
CA GLN A 37 -3.38 -9.88 0.12
C GLN A 37 -3.50 -8.54 0.87
N GLN A 38 -2.52 -8.20 1.72
CA GLN A 38 -2.47 -6.89 2.38
C GLN A 38 -2.32 -5.75 1.38
N VAL A 39 -1.46 -5.89 0.36
CA VAL A 39 -1.32 -4.89 -0.72
C VAL A 39 -2.67 -4.67 -1.43
N GLN A 40 -3.38 -5.74 -1.76
CA GLN A 40 -4.70 -5.65 -2.39
C GLN A 40 -5.74 -5.01 -1.47
N ARG A 41 -5.73 -5.31 -0.17
CA ARG A 41 -6.63 -4.69 0.81
C ARG A 41 -6.37 -3.19 0.94
N TRP A 42 -5.10 -2.78 0.99
CA TRP A 42 -4.73 -1.36 1.05
C TRP A 42 -5.11 -0.61 -0.23
N LEU A 43 -4.91 -1.24 -1.40
CA LEU A 43 -5.38 -0.70 -2.68
C LEU A 43 -6.89 -0.42 -2.65
N LYS A 44 -7.71 -1.39 -2.25
CA LYS A 44 -9.18 -1.20 -2.15
C LYS A 44 -9.56 -0.09 -1.17
N ASN A 45 -8.98 -0.12 0.02
CA ASN A 45 -9.27 0.87 1.06
C ASN A 45 -8.86 2.30 0.66
N MET A 46 -7.80 2.47 -0.14
CA MET A 46 -7.30 3.78 -0.57
C MET A 46 -7.95 4.28 -1.87
N MET A 47 -8.32 3.38 -2.78
CA MET A 47 -8.96 3.73 -4.06
C MET A 47 -10.50 3.74 -3.99
N GLY A 48 -11.10 3.30 -2.88
CA GLY A 48 -12.54 3.40 -2.63
C GLY A 48 -13.40 2.49 -3.52
N ALA A 49 -12.88 1.32 -3.91
CA ALA A 49 -13.56 0.34 -4.77
C ALA A 49 -13.96 -0.93 -4.01
#